data_AF-D2BD23-F1
#
_entry.id   AF-D2BD23-F1
#
_cell.length_a   1.000
_cell.length_b   1.000
_cell.length_c   1.000
_cell.angle_alpha   90.00
_cell.angle_beta   90.00
_cell.angle_gamma   90.00
#
_symmetry.space_group_name_H-M   'P 1'
#
loop_
_entity.id
_entity.type
_entity.pdbx_description
1 polymer ?
#
loop_
_entity_poly.entity_id
_entity_poly.type
_entity_poly.pdbx_seq_one_letter_code
_entity_poly.pdbx_strand_id
1 'polypeptide(L)' 'MQMSRKIAGFLVALAAFMIFEWVNLGFNLADGHPTAFYVVHGILVAVNIILAIVLGVIGLRGLVKRPQGPPV' A
#
# COMPACT_ATOMS: atom_id res chain seq x y z
N MET A 1 0.78 -9.49 20.42
CA MET A 1 -0.04 -8.27 20.26
C MET A 1 -1.10 -8.53 19.20
N GLN A 2 -2.38 -8.33 19.52
CA GLN A 2 -3.47 -8.48 18.55
C GLN A 2 -3.67 -7.15 17.81
N MET A 3 -3.78 -7.20 16.48
CA MET A 3 -3.92 -6.02 15.64
C MET A 3 -5.28 -5.33 15.90
N SER A 4 -5.26 -4.05 16.26
CA SER A 4 -6.50 -3.30 16.50
C SER A 4 -7.18 -2.91 15.18
N ARG A 5 -8.51 -2.79 15.20
CA ARG A 5 -9.29 -2.36 14.03
C ARG A 5 -8.86 -0.99 13.50
N LYS A 6 -8.42 -0.08 14.38
CA LYS A 6 -7.90 1.24 14.01
C LYS A 6 -6.61 1.13 13.18
N ILE A 7 -5.68 0.30 13.64
CA ILE A 7 -4.42 0.05 12.91
C ILE A 7 -4.72 -0.66 11.58
N ALA A 8 -5.67 -1.60 11.56
CA ALA A 8 -6.08 -2.28 10.33
C ALA A 8 -6.69 -1.31 9.31
N GLY A 9 -7.58 -0.42 9.74
CA GLY A 9 -8.11 0.64 8.89
C GLY A 9 -7.02 1.59 8.37
N PHE A 10 -6.09 1.99 9.24
CA PHE A 10 -4.94 2.80 8.85
C PHE A 10 -4.09 2.12 7.77
N LEU A 11 -3.75 0.83 7.92
CA LEU A 11 -2.95 0.12 6.91
C LEU A 11 -3.64 0.05 5.55
N VAL A 12 -4.97 -0.12 5.53
CA VAL A 12 -5.73 -0.10 4.27
C VAL A 12 -5.73 1.29 3.64
N ALA A 13 -5.95 2.35 4.44
CA ALA A 13 -5.92 3.72 3.94
C ALA A 13 -4.53 4.12 3.42
N LEU A 14 -3.48 3.74 4.15
CA LEU A 14 -2.10 3.96 3.76
C LEU A 14 -1.78 3.23 2.44
N ALA A 15 -2.19 1.96 2.32
CA ALA A 15 -2.02 1.19 1.09
C ALA A 15 -2.70 1.86 -0.11
N ALA A 16 -3.94 2.35 0.06
CA ALA A 16 -4.66 3.06 -1.00
C ALA A 16 -3.95 4.36 -1.41
N PHE A 17 -3.48 5.13 -0.43
CA PHE A 17 -2.72 6.37 -0.67
C PHE A 17 -1.40 6.10 -1.40
N MET A 18 -0.67 5.07 -0.97
CA MET A 18 0.56 4.63 -1.62
C MET A 18 0.34 4.21 -3.08
N ILE A 19 -0.77 3.56 -3.41
CA ILE A 19 -1.08 3.25 -4.81
C ILE A 19 -1.37 4.55 -5.57
N PHE A 20 -2.18 5.44 -5.02
CA PHE A 20 -2.57 6.69 -5.67
C PHE A 20 -1.38 7.60 -5.99
N GLU A 21 -0.49 7.86 -5.04
CA GLU A 21 0.66 8.75 -5.26
C GLU A 21 1.61 8.20 -6.32
N TRP A 22 1.89 6.90 -6.28
CA TRP A 22 2.92 6.31 -7.12
C TRP A 22 2.43 6.00 -8.53
N VAL A 23 1.14 5.75 -8.70
CA VAL A 23 0.50 5.75 -10.03
C VAL A 23 0.56 7.16 -10.63
N ASN A 24 0.25 8.20 -9.87
CA ASN A 24 0.36 9.59 -10.35
C ASN A 24 1.80 9.96 -10.70
N LEU A 25 2.78 9.59 -9.89
CA LEU A 25 4.19 9.80 -10.22
C LEU A 25 4.56 9.08 -11.52
N GLY A 26 4.13 7.83 -11.69
CA GLY A 26 4.35 7.06 -12.92
C GLY A 26 3.81 7.77 -14.17
N PHE A 27 2.64 8.39 -14.10
CA PHE A 27 2.09 9.19 -15.20
C PHE A 27 2.80 10.54 -15.39
N ASN A 28 3.41 11.08 -14.34
CA ASN A 28 4.09 12.37 -14.38
C ASN A 28 5.59 12.25 -14.69
N LEU A 29 6.09 11.05 -14.99
CA LEU A 29 7.40 10.84 -15.59
C LEU A 29 7.36 11.33 -17.04
N ALA A 30 7.46 12.64 -17.23
CA ALA A 30 7.55 13.24 -18.54
C ALA A 30 8.83 12.80 -19.27
N ASP A 31 8.78 12.85 -20.60
CA ASP A 31 9.95 12.62 -21.44
C ASP A 31 10.98 13.75 -21.28
N GLY A 32 12.27 13.41 -21.39
CA GLY A 32 13.38 14.38 -21.32
C GLY A 32 14.39 14.16 -20.19
N HIS A 33 14.30 13.05 -19.45
CA HIS A 33 15.26 12.70 -18.41
C HIS A 33 16.31 11.67 -18.86
N PRO A 34 17.46 11.55 -18.18
CA PRO A 34 18.42 10.49 -18.44
C PRO A 34 17.83 9.09 -18.16
N THR A 35 18.29 8.04 -18.85
CA THR A 35 17.81 6.65 -18.65
C THR A 35 17.85 6.21 -17.18
N ALA A 36 18.91 6.59 -16.45
CA ALA A 36 19.05 6.27 -15.03
C ALA A 36 17.90 6.83 -14.18
N PHE A 37 17.35 8.00 -14.53
CA PHE A 37 16.20 8.59 -13.84
C PHE A 37 14.97 7.68 -13.96
N TYR A 38 14.65 7.23 -15.17
CA TYR A 38 13.52 6.33 -15.41
C TYR A 38 13.69 4.97 -14.74
N VAL A 39 14.90 4.42 -14.74
CA VAL A 39 15.19 3.12 -14.09
C VAL A 39 14.95 3.22 -12.58
N VAL A 40 15.53 4.23 -11.92
CA VAL A 40 15.39 4.41 -10.47
C VAL A 40 13.92 4.62 -10.08
N HIS A 41 13.22 5.52 -10.77
CA HIS A 41 11.81 5.80 -10.45
C HIS A 41 10.92 4.61 -10.78
N GLY A 42 11.19 3.87 -11.86
CA GLY A 42 10.46 2.65 -12.20
C GLY A 42 10.58 1.59 -11.11
N ILE A 43 11.79 1.39 -10.57
CA ILE A 43 12.01 0.47 -9.44
C ILE A 43 11.26 0.95 -8.19
N LEU A 44 11.34 2.24 -7.87
CA LEU A 44 10.65 2.81 -6.71
C LEU A 44 9.13 2.61 -6.80
N VAL A 45 8.53 2.89 -7.96
CA VAL A 45 7.10 2.64 -8.21
C VAL A 45 6.76 1.16 -8.02
N ALA A 46 7.51 0.26 -8.65
CA ALA A 46 7.25 -1.18 -8.59
C ALA A 46 7.31 -1.71 -7.14
N VAL A 47 8.37 -1.38 -6.41
CA VAL A 47 8.54 -1.79 -5.01
C VAL A 47 7.43 -1.21 -4.14
N ASN A 48 7.09 0.06 -4.33
CA ASN A 48 6.06 0.71 -3.53
C ASN A 48 4.68 0.10 -3.74
N ILE A 49 4.32 -0.24 -4.98
CA ILE A 49 3.06 -0.93 -5.29
C ILE A 49 3.02 -2.30 -4.59
N ILE A 50 4.12 -3.06 -4.61
CA ILE A 50 4.20 -4.35 -3.91
C ILE A 50 3.97 -4.17 -2.41
N LEU A 51 4.63 -3.18 -1.79
CA LEU A 51 4.45 -2.86 -0.37
C LEU A 51 3.01 -2.46 -0.06
N ALA A 52 2.39 -1.62 -0.90
CA ALA A 52 1.01 -1.21 -0.74
C ALA A 52 0.06 -2.42 -0.79
N ILE A 53 0.25 -3.35 -1.72
CA ILE A 53 -0.54 -4.59 -1.79
C ILE A 53 -0.39 -5.41 -0.51
N VAL A 54 0.84 -5.64 -0.04
CA VAL A 54 1.11 -6.41 1.17
C VAL A 54 0.43 -5.78 2.39
N LEU A 55 0.62 -4.47 2.59
CA LEU A 55 0.00 -3.74 3.70
C LEU A 55 -1.53 -3.75 3.60
N GLY A 56 -2.08 -3.58 2.40
CA GLY A 56 -3.50 -3.65 2.13
C GLY A 56 -4.09 -5.01 2.49
N VAL A 57 -3.42 -6.11 2.10
CA VAL A 57 -3.83 -7.48 2.45
C VAL A 57 -3.78 -7.69 3.96
N ILE A 58 -2.74 -7.23 4.64
CA ILE A 58 -2.63 -7.34 6.11
C ILE A 58 -3.76 -6.55 6.79
N GLY A 59 -3.98 -5.30 6.37
CA GLY A 59 -5.04 -4.45 6.88
C GLY A 59 -6.43 -5.05 6.66
N LEU A 60 -6.71 -5.53 5.45
CA LEU A 60 -7.98 -6.19 5.10
C LEU A 60 -8.24 -7.43 5.97
N ARG A 61 -7.22 -8.28 6.18
CA ARG A 61 -7.33 -9.44 7.07
C ARG A 61 -7.64 -9.01 8.52
N GLY A 62 -7.03 -7.93 8.98
CA GLY A 62 -7.30 -7.35 10.30
C GLY A 62 -8.72 -6.79 10.46
N LEU A 63 -9.32 -6.27 9.38
CA LEU A 63 -10.70 -5.77 9.39
C LEU A 63 -11.74 -6.89 9.28
N VAL A 64 -11.44 -7.93 8.50
CA VAL A 64 -12.34 -9.07 8.23
C VAL A 64 -12.42 -10.03 9.42
N LYS A 65 -11.36 -10.16 10.25
CA LYS A 65 -11.44 -10.91 11.50
C LYS A 65 -12.53 -10.32 12.40
N ARG A 66 -13.70 -10.97 12.46
CA ARG A 66 -14.78 -10.65 13.40
C ARG A 66 -14.26 -10.78 14.83
N PRO A 67 -14.72 -9.94 15.77
CA PRO A 67 -14.53 -10.20 17.19
C PRO A 67 -15.07 -11.61 17.46
N GLN A 68 -14.25 -12.50 18.00
CA GLN A 68 -14.77 -13.74 18.57
C GLN A 68 -15.65 -13.32 19.74
N GLY A 69 -16.98 -13.45 19.59
CA GLY A 69 -17.89 -13.35 20.71
C GLY A 69 -17.56 -14.46 21.72
N PRO A 70 -17.85 -14.25 23.02
CA PRO A 70 -17.54 -15.23 24.05
C PRO A 70 -18.20 -16.58 23.71
N PRO A 71 -17.54 -17.72 24.01
CA PRO A 71 -18.17 -19.02 23.88
C PRO A 71 -19.38 -19.05 24.82
N VAL A 72 -20.56 -19.30 24.24
CA VAL A 72 -21.82 -19.57 24.96
C VAL A 72 -21.76 -20.89 25.71
#